data_AF-A0A1E7G3F2-F1
#
_entry.id   AF-A0A1E7G3F2-F1
#
_cell.length_a   1.000
_cell.length_b   1.000
_cell.length_c   1.000
_cell.angle_alpha   90.00
_cell.angle_beta   90.00
_cell.angle_gamma   90.00
#
_symmetry.space_group_name_H-M   'P 1'
#
loop_
_entity.id
_entity.type
_entity.pdbx_description
1 polymer ?
#
loop_
_entity_poly.entity_id
_entity_poly.type
_entity_poly.pdbx_seq_one_letter_code
_entity_poly.pdbx_strand_id
1 'polypeptide(L)'
;MNENNITNHASIKEITLKEMENVKKRELEAFVLHERLRLESKCGSNTHTSALNRTIAAIKSLYNYLCEQTEDDNGNTYMTRNVSRLIHIRKKSETLHYRAAQLEGKLFLGDETKAFLEFVEQD
;
A
#
# COMPACT_ATOMS: atom_id res chain seq x y z
N MET A 1 2.80 21.07 -25.82
CA MET A 1 3.06 20.11 -24.74
C MET A 1 2.19 20.50 -23.58
N ASN A 2 1.33 19.60 -23.07
CA ASN A 2 0.61 19.89 -21.83
C ASN A 2 1.62 19.77 -20.68
N GLU A 3 1.84 20.84 -19.92
CA GLU A 3 2.86 20.94 -18.86
C GLU A 3 2.69 19.94 -17.69
N ASN A 4 1.67 19.07 -17.73
CA ASN A 4 1.27 18.20 -16.62
C ASN A 4 1.39 16.69 -16.93
N ASN A 5 1.89 16.29 -18.09
CA ASN A 5 2.05 14.87 -18.42
C ASN A 5 3.43 14.35 -17.96
N ILE A 6 3.42 13.23 -17.23
CA ILE A 6 4.62 12.53 -16.75
C ILE A 6 5.38 11.86 -17.92
N THR A 7 4.64 11.42 -18.95
CA THR A 7 5.17 10.78 -20.16
C THR A 7 4.33 11.19 -21.38
N ASN A 8 4.92 11.11 -22.58
CA ASN A 8 4.24 11.34 -23.86
C ASN A 8 3.87 10.03 -24.58
N HIS A 9 4.13 8.88 -23.97
CA HIS A 9 3.86 7.57 -24.54
C HIS A 9 2.37 7.23 -24.52
N ALA A 10 1.86 6.69 -25.63
CA ALA A 10 0.46 6.28 -25.75
C ALA A 10 0.21 4.91 -25.11
N SER A 11 1.24 4.06 -25.05
CA SER A 11 1.19 2.71 -24.50
C SER A 11 2.04 2.59 -23.25
N ILE A 12 1.53 1.88 -22.24
CA ILE A 12 2.24 1.62 -20.97
C ILE A 12 3.59 0.93 -21.22
N LYS A 13 3.69 0.09 -22.26
CA LYS A 13 4.92 -0.67 -22.58
C LYS A 13 6.06 0.22 -23.08
N GLU A 14 5.75 1.43 -23.52
CA GLU A 14 6.74 2.37 -24.04
C GLU A 14 7.33 3.25 -22.94
N ILE A 15 6.75 3.23 -21.74
CA ILE A 15 7.25 4.01 -20.60
C ILE A 15 8.62 3.48 -20.22
N THR A 16 9.61 4.37 -20.22
CA THR A 16 11.00 4.04 -19.92
C THR A 16 11.29 4.07 -18.42
N LEU A 17 12.31 3.31 -17.99
CA LEU A 17 12.82 3.38 -16.62
C LEU A 17 13.26 4.79 -16.24
N LYS A 18 13.79 5.55 -17.22
CA LYS A 18 14.26 6.91 -16.96
C LYS A 18 13.11 7.88 -16.65
N GLU A 19 11.98 7.73 -17.33
CA GLU A 19 10.77 8.51 -17.01
C GLU A 19 10.25 8.14 -15.62
N MET A 20 10.20 6.85 -15.28
CA MET A 20 9.82 6.40 -13.93
C MET A 20 10.76 6.96 -12.85
N GLU A 21 12.07 6.98 -13.10
CA GLU A 21 13.06 7.54 -12.18
C GLU A 21 12.92 9.05 -11.98
N ASN A 22 12.48 9.77 -13.01
CA ASN A 22 12.34 11.22 -12.99
C ASN A 22 10.98 11.70 -12.44
N VAL A 23 10.05 10.80 -12.12
CA VAL A 23 8.75 11.15 -11.50
C VAL A 23 8.99 12.01 -10.26
N LYS A 24 8.45 13.22 -10.26
CA LYS A 24 8.57 14.16 -9.16
C LYS A 24 7.60 13.79 -8.05
N LYS A 25 7.97 14.16 -6.82
CA LYS A 25 7.11 13.95 -5.64
C LYS A 25 5.70 14.52 -5.85
N ARG A 26 5.60 15.74 -6.40
CA ARG A 26 4.32 16.42 -6.69
C ARG A 26 3.42 15.61 -7.62
N GLU A 27 3.98 14.96 -8.63
CA GLU A 27 3.21 14.17 -9.61
C GLU A 27 2.64 12.91 -8.95
N LEU A 28 3.45 12.24 -8.12
CA LEU A 28 3.00 11.08 -7.37
C LEU A 28 1.97 11.44 -6.28
N GLU A 29 2.12 12.60 -5.62
CA GLU A 29 1.13 13.14 -4.69
C GLU A 29 -0.19 13.49 -5.39
N ALA A 30 -0.12 14.09 -6.58
CA ALA A 30 -1.30 14.39 -7.40
C ALA A 30 -2.04 13.10 -7.81
N PHE A 31 -1.31 12.05 -8.20
CA PHE A 31 -1.88 10.73 -8.46
C PHE A 31 -2.59 10.15 -7.24
N VAL A 32 -1.95 10.19 -6.06
CA VAL A 32 -2.55 9.69 -4.81
C VAL A 32 -3.82 10.46 -4.43
N LEU A 33 -3.85 11.78 -4.66
CA LEU A 33 -5.04 12.60 -4.45
C LEU A 33 -6.15 12.25 -5.42
N HIS A 34 -5.84 12.13 -6.71
CA HIS A 34 -6.80 11.69 -7.74
C HIS A 34 -7.42 10.33 -7.39
N GLU A 35 -6.59 9.36 -7.01
CA GLU A 35 -7.06 8.02 -6.62
C GLU A 35 -7.94 8.03 -5.38
N ARG A 36 -7.61 8.87 -4.39
CA ARG A 36 -8.46 9.07 -3.22
C ARG A 36 -9.86 9.57 -3.62
N LEU A 37 -9.94 10.66 -4.38
CA LEU A 37 -11.22 11.24 -4.81
C LEU A 37 -12.04 10.27 -5.65
N ARG A 38 -11.37 9.52 -6.54
CA ARG A 38 -11.98 8.46 -7.35
C ARG A 38 -12.59 7.35 -6.50
N LEU A 39 -11.88 6.90 -5.46
CA LEU A 39 -12.34 5.84 -4.57
C LEU A 39 -13.43 6.34 -3.61
N GLU A 40 -13.35 7.57 -3.13
CA GLU A 40 -14.40 8.21 -2.32
C GLU A 40 -15.72 8.32 -3.09
N SER A 41 -15.64 8.67 -4.38
CA SER A 41 -16.80 8.75 -5.27
C SER A 41 -17.42 7.38 -5.58
N LYS A 42 -16.63 6.29 -5.56
CA LYS A 42 -17.09 4.93 -5.89
C LYS A 42 -17.57 4.14 -4.67
N CYS A 43 -16.91 4.30 -3.53
CA CYS A 43 -17.08 3.47 -2.35
C CYS A 43 -17.26 4.37 -1.13
N GLY A 44 -18.50 4.51 -0.63
CA GLY A 44 -18.79 5.38 0.52
C GLY A 44 -17.83 5.20 1.71
N SER A 45 -17.32 6.34 2.20
CA SER A 45 -16.68 6.67 3.50
C SER A 45 -15.60 5.76 4.13
N ASN A 46 -15.67 4.42 4.08
CA ASN A 46 -14.77 3.57 4.90
C ASN A 46 -13.91 2.57 4.12
N THR A 47 -14.30 2.17 2.91
CA THR A 47 -13.57 1.16 2.11
C THR A 47 -12.45 1.74 1.26
N HIS A 48 -12.48 3.06 0.98
CA HIS A 48 -11.53 3.72 0.09
C HIS A 48 -10.09 3.78 0.66
N THR A 49 -9.92 3.86 1.99
CA THR A 49 -8.59 4.02 2.60
C THR A 49 -7.74 2.75 2.48
N SER A 50 -8.33 1.56 2.64
CA SER A 50 -7.57 0.30 2.49
C SER A 50 -7.17 0.04 1.04
N ALA A 51 -8.05 0.36 0.08
CA ALA A 51 -7.76 0.28 -1.35
C ALA A 51 -6.65 1.25 -1.78
N LEU A 52 -6.70 2.49 -1.28
CA LEU A 52 -5.65 3.48 -1.52
C LEU A 52 -4.30 3.02 -0.95
N ASN A 53 -4.28 2.49 0.27
CA ASN A 53 -3.06 2.00 0.91
C ASN A 53 -2.47 0.80 0.16
N ARG A 54 -3.29 -0.12 -0.39
CA ARG A 54 -2.83 -1.20 -1.27
C ARG A 54 -2.17 -0.65 -2.54
N THR A 55 -2.76 0.38 -3.15
CA THR A 55 -2.20 1.04 -4.34
C THR A 55 -0.84 1.66 -4.04
N ILE A 56 -0.71 2.39 -2.92
CA ILE A 56 0.56 2.99 -2.51
C ILE A 56 1.61 1.90 -2.20
N ALA A 57 1.21 0.80 -1.55
CA ALA A 57 2.09 -0.31 -1.25
C ALA A 57 2.63 -0.97 -2.53
N ALA A 58 1.79 -1.16 -3.55
CA ALA A 58 2.22 -1.69 -4.85
C ALA A 58 3.25 -0.78 -5.53
N ILE A 59 3.02 0.55 -5.51
CA ILE A 59 3.99 1.52 -6.05
C ILE A 59 5.32 1.42 -5.31
N LYS A 60 5.29 1.39 -3.97
CA LYS A 60 6.52 1.24 -3.17
C LYS A 60 7.25 -0.07 -3.48
N SER A 61 6.52 -1.17 -3.62
CA SER A 61 7.10 -2.47 -3.97
C SER A 61 7.81 -2.43 -5.33
N LEU A 62 7.18 -1.82 -6.34
CA LEU A 62 7.77 -1.69 -7.68
C LEU A 62 9.04 -0.86 -7.66
N TYR A 63 9.00 0.33 -7.04
CA TYR A 63 10.18 1.19 -6.95
C TYR A 63 11.31 0.56 -6.13
N ASN A 64 11.00 -0.12 -5.03
CA ASN A 64 12.02 -0.83 -4.26
C ASN A 64 12.65 -1.96 -5.07
N TYR A 65 11.86 -2.73 -5.83
CA TYR A 65 12.40 -3.76 -6.71
C TYR A 65 13.40 -3.18 -7.73
N LEU A 66 12.99 -2.13 -8.45
CA LEU A 66 13.81 -1.46 -9.46
C LEU A 66 15.05 -0.75 -8.88
N CYS A 67 15.04 -0.36 -7.61
CA CYS A 67 16.15 0.35 -6.98
C CYS A 67 17.09 -0.53 -6.13
N GLU A 68 16.64 -1.70 -5.67
CA GLU A 68 17.35 -2.48 -4.65
C GLU A 68 17.44 -3.98 -4.95
N GLN A 69 16.59 -4.52 -5.84
CA GLN A 69 16.49 -5.96 -6.10
C GLN A 69 16.69 -6.31 -7.59
N THR A 70 17.28 -5.39 -8.34
CA THR A 70 17.60 -5.57 -9.76
C THR A 70 19.07 -5.27 -9.96
N GLU A 71 19.68 -5.94 -10.94
CA GLU A 71 21.07 -5.75 -11.32
C GLU A 71 21.17 -5.89 -12.84
N ASP A 72 21.88 -4.96 -13.47
CA ASP A 72 22.27 -5.06 -14.88
C ASP A 72 23.62 -5.78 -15.05
N ASP A 73 24.04 -5.98 -16.30
CA ASP A 73 25.31 -6.66 -16.60
C ASP A 73 26.55 -5.95 -16.01
N ASN A 74 26.41 -4.71 -15.55
CA ASN A 74 27.48 -3.90 -14.97
C ASN A 74 27.41 -3.84 -13.43
N GLY A 75 26.47 -4.56 -12.79
CA GLY A 75 26.29 -4.53 -11.35
C GLY A 75 25.49 -3.34 -10.82
N ASN A 76 24.82 -2.58 -11.69
CA ASN A 76 24.01 -1.42 -11.28
C ASN A 76 22.53 -1.77 -11.19
N THR A 77 21.82 -1.12 -10.27
CA THR A 77 20.36 -1.24 -10.18
C THR A 77 19.69 -0.47 -11.31
N TYR A 78 18.49 -0.89 -11.70
CA TYR A 78 17.78 -0.29 -12.84
C TYR A 78 17.38 1.17 -12.61
N MET A 79 17.22 1.58 -11.35
CA MET A 79 16.92 2.95 -10.97
C MET A 79 17.70 3.33 -9.72
N THR A 80 18.28 4.53 -9.68
CA THR A 80 18.94 5.05 -8.47
C THR A 80 17.95 5.80 -7.57
N ARG A 81 17.04 6.58 -8.16
CA ARG A 81 16.10 7.42 -7.39
C ARG A 81 14.77 6.73 -7.11
N ASN A 82 14.43 6.61 -5.81
CA ASN A 82 13.15 6.08 -5.35
C ASN A 82 12.26 7.20 -4.76
N VAL A 83 11.39 7.80 -5.60
CA VAL A 83 10.45 8.85 -5.16
C VAL A 83 9.35 8.31 -4.24
N SER A 84 8.99 7.02 -4.36
CA SER A 84 7.89 6.42 -3.61
C SER A 84 8.13 6.44 -2.09
N ARG A 85 9.39 6.45 -1.65
CA ARG A 85 9.79 6.59 -0.25
C ARG A 85 9.32 7.91 0.37
N LEU A 86 9.14 8.95 -0.43
CA LEU A 86 8.67 10.26 0.02
C LEU A 86 7.15 10.34 0.25
N ILE A 87 6.40 9.30 -0.15
CA ILE A 87 4.95 9.23 0.00
C ILE A 87 4.58 8.56 1.32
N HIS A 88 3.83 9.29 2.14
CA HIS A 88 3.40 8.83 3.46
C HIS A 88 2.04 8.13 3.37
N ILE A 89 1.97 6.91 3.90
CA ILE A 89 0.72 6.18 4.08
C ILE A 89 0.08 6.67 5.37
N ARG A 90 -1.14 7.21 5.28
CA ARG A 90 -1.94 7.46 6.51
C ARG A 90 -2.42 6.10 7.02
N LYS A 91 -1.82 5.61 8.11
CA LYS A 91 -2.34 4.45 8.82
C LYS A 91 -3.71 4.82 9.40
N LYS A 92 -4.71 3.95 9.24
CA LYS A 92 -5.95 4.07 10.01
C LYS A 92 -5.56 3.92 11.48
N SER A 93 -5.74 4.97 12.29
CA SER A 93 -5.61 4.83 13.74
C SER A 93 -6.78 3.97 14.21
N GLU A 94 -6.57 2.68 14.39
CA GLU A 94 -7.51 1.86 15.15
C GLU A 94 -7.37 2.27 16.61
N THR A 95 -8.48 2.67 17.22
CA THR A 95 -8.50 2.97 18.65
C THR A 95 -8.24 1.67 19.42
N LEU A 96 -7.60 1.78 20.60
CA LEU A 96 -7.33 0.63 21.47
C LEU A 96 -8.61 -0.16 21.76
N HIS A 97 -9.73 0.56 21.89
CA HIS A 97 -11.05 0.00 22.10
C HIS A 97 -11.55 -0.85 20.93
N TYR A 98 -11.37 -0.40 19.68
CA TYR A 98 -11.74 -1.19 18.50
C TYR A 98 -10.91 -2.48 18.39
N ARG A 99 -9.62 -2.43 18.76
CA ARG A 99 -8.76 -3.63 18.80
C ARG A 99 -9.16 -4.60 19.90
N ALA A 100 -9.48 -4.09 21.09
CA ALA A 100 -9.95 -4.90 22.21
C ALA A 100 -11.27 -5.62 21.87
N ALA A 101 -12.24 -4.93 21.27
CA ALA A 101 -13.52 -5.54 20.86
C ALA A 101 -13.35 -6.64 19.78
N GLN A 102 -12.42 -6.47 18.84
CA GLN A 102 -12.10 -7.49 17.83
C GLN A 102 -11.33 -8.70 18.41
N LEU A 103 -10.58 -8.49 19.50
CA LEU A 103 -9.88 -9.55 20.23
C LEU A 103 -10.84 -10.30 21.15
N GLU A 104 -11.80 -9.62 21.79
CA GLU A 104 -12.79 -10.21 22.68
C GLU A 104 -13.60 -11.31 21.98
N GLY A 105 -14.05 -11.08 20.74
CA GLY A 105 -14.74 -12.12 19.95
C GLY A 105 -13.86 -13.26 19.42
N LYS A 106 -12.54 -13.21 19.64
CA LYS A 106 -11.57 -14.27 19.25
C LYS A 106 -10.93 -14.95 20.45
N LEU A 107 -11.08 -14.36 21.63
CA LEU A 107 -10.72 -14.99 22.89
C LEU A 107 -11.89 -15.90 23.24
N PHE A 108 -11.63 -17.21 23.37
CA PHE A 108 -12.59 -18.18 23.90
C PHE A 108 -12.92 -17.80 25.35
N LEU A 109 -13.88 -16.89 25.54
CA LEU A 109 -14.25 -16.34 26.84
C LEU A 109 -15.67 -16.82 27.17
N GLY A 110 -15.79 -17.56 28.27
CA GLY A 110 -17.05 -18.10 28.76
C GLY A 110 -16.99 -19.61 28.94
N ASP A 111 -18.12 -20.28 28.74
CA ASP A 111 -18.26 -21.73 28.95
C ASP A 111 -17.34 -22.57 28.05
N GLU A 112 -16.88 -22.02 26.91
CA GLU A 112 -15.94 -22.67 26.00
C GLU A 112 -14.55 -22.85 26.61
N THR A 113 -14.09 -21.94 27.48
CA THR A 113 -12.81 -22.10 28.20
C THR A 113 -12.91 -23.28 29.16
N LYS A 114 -14.04 -23.41 29.85
CA LYS A 114 -14.27 -24.47 30.83
C LYS A 114 -14.39 -25.83 30.13
N ALA A 115 -15.14 -25.89 29.03
CA ALA A 115 -15.24 -27.10 28.21
C ALA A 115 -13.88 -27.53 27.63
N PHE A 116 -13.02 -26.57 27.23
CA PHE A 116 -11.66 -26.88 26.78
C PHE A 116 -10.76 -27.42 27.91
N LEU A 117 -10.84 -26.83 29.11
CA LEU A 117 -10.10 -27.32 30.28
C LEU A 117 -10.58 -28.72 30.70
N GLU A 118 -11.90 -28.96 30.72
CA GLU A 118 -12.47 -30.28 31.02
C GLU A 118 -12.07 -31.33 29.98
N PHE A 119 -11.98 -30.96 28.70
CA PHE A 119 -11.47 -31.84 27.64
C PHE A 119 -9.99 -32.21 27.83
N VAL A 120 -9.13 -31.25 28.21
CA VAL A 120 -7.70 -31.50 28.46
C VAL A 120 -7.47 -32.28 29.76
N GLU A 121 -8.36 -32.17 30.74
CA GLU A 121 -8.25 -32.89 32.03
C GLU A 121 -8.71 -34.36 31.95
N GLN A 122 -9.53 -34.72 30.96
CA GLN A 122 -10.08 -36.06 30.77
C GLN A 122 -9.36 -36.93 29.72
N ASP A 123 -8.31 -36.41 29.07
CA ASP A 123 -7.36 -37.13 28.18
C ASP A 123 -5.93 -37.09 28.77
#